data_AF-A0A2W4P8V7-F1
#
_entry.id   AF-A0A2W4P8V7-F1
#
_cell.length_a   1.000
_cell.length_b   1.000
_cell.length_c   1.000
_cell.angle_alpha   90.00
_cell.angle_beta   90.00
_cell.angle_gamma   90.00
#
_symmetry.space_group_name_H-M   'P 1'
#
loop_
_entity.id
_entity.type
_entity.pdbx_description
1 polymer ?
#
loop_
_entity_poly.entity_id
_entity_poly.type
_entity_poly.pdbx_seq_one_letter_code
_entity_poly.pdbx_strand_id
1 'polypeptide(L)'
;MVYHNFLRGHAYLLRLLSFAIMFLFVGCNATTVLLSNFKNDTIGSPPGPVQPTGTVSVSPGGGSVTVVAAPTPDLPSNKWARISHPTAPAPETTLTGDFDGQTGIGNYSLLASMFIPADAGVVTVQFETLVSPQPHLSFFHIDFMPEGDVRIDDGAVRFGHFPRDKSFVLQVNLNITQTTATAEITLLGGEASGNITVDIQPQFLTLARQFGAVKFWVGFQHQATFFVDDVIVTRKK
;
A
#
# COMPACT_ATOMS: atom_id res chain seq x y z
N MET A 1 6.81 -58.48 -51.48
CA MET A 1 5.37 -58.19 -51.35
C MET A 1 5.17 -57.49 -50.01
N VAL A 2 4.53 -56.33 -50.05
CA VAL A 2 3.96 -55.53 -48.94
C VAL A 2 4.91 -54.87 -47.90
N TYR A 3 4.97 -53.53 -47.97
CA TYR A 3 4.67 -52.52 -46.94
C TYR A 3 5.67 -51.36 -46.90
N HIS A 4 5.37 -50.27 -47.61
CA HIS A 4 5.83 -48.93 -47.30
C HIS A 4 4.80 -47.92 -47.80
N ASN A 5 4.16 -47.19 -46.88
CA ASN A 5 3.64 -45.83 -47.05
C ASN A 5 2.77 -45.47 -45.82
N PHE A 6 3.42 -45.13 -44.73
CA PHE A 6 2.80 -44.42 -43.61
C PHE A 6 3.77 -43.29 -43.27
N LEU A 7 3.42 -42.04 -43.60
CA LEU A 7 3.96 -40.75 -43.10
C LEU A 7 3.62 -39.61 -44.08
N ARG A 8 2.35 -39.21 -44.14
CA ARG A 8 1.92 -37.91 -44.67
C ARG A 8 0.84 -37.36 -43.72
N GLY A 9 1.24 -36.57 -42.73
CA GLY A 9 0.27 -36.02 -41.77
C GLY A 9 0.78 -35.10 -40.67
N HIS A 10 2.03 -34.61 -40.69
CA HIS A 10 2.60 -33.83 -39.57
C HIS A 10 3.02 -32.40 -39.91
N ALA A 11 2.69 -31.87 -41.09
CA ALA A 11 3.22 -30.57 -41.54
C ALA A 11 2.30 -29.36 -41.30
N TYR A 12 1.03 -29.54 -40.91
CA TYR A 12 0.08 -28.42 -40.79
C TYR A 12 -0.30 -28.03 -39.35
N LEU A 13 0.01 -28.88 -38.35
CA LEU A 13 -0.31 -28.59 -36.94
C LEU A 13 0.72 -27.69 -36.24
N LEU A 14 1.93 -27.54 -36.79
CA LEU A 14 2.96 -26.68 -36.19
C LEU A 14 2.84 -25.19 -36.53
N ARG A 15 2.08 -24.82 -37.57
CA ARG A 15 1.98 -23.40 -38.00
C ARG A 15 0.89 -22.60 -37.28
N LEU A 16 -0.09 -23.25 -36.65
CA LEU A 16 -1.14 -22.58 -35.86
C LEU A 16 -0.71 -22.28 -34.42
N LEU A 17 0.33 -22.93 -33.90
CA LEU A 17 0.83 -22.67 -32.54
C LEU A 17 1.73 -21.42 -32.45
N SER A 18 2.25 -20.93 -33.59
CA SER A 18 3.17 -19.78 -33.61
C SER A 18 2.46 -18.42 -33.54
N PHE A 19 1.13 -18.36 -33.76
CA PHE A 19 0.35 -17.13 -33.68
C PHE A 19 -0.31 -16.91 -32.30
N ALA A 20 -0.39 -17.93 -31.46
CA ALA A 20 -1.00 -17.84 -30.12
C ALA A 20 -0.05 -17.32 -29.03
N ILE A 21 1.27 -17.36 -29.26
CA ILE A 21 2.29 -16.92 -28.28
C ILE A 21 2.54 -15.40 -28.37
N MET A 22 2.10 -14.73 -29.44
CA MET A 22 2.32 -13.28 -29.63
C MET A 22 1.34 -12.38 -28.86
N PHE A 23 0.30 -12.93 -28.22
CA PHE A 23 -0.72 -12.17 -27.49
C PHE A 23 -0.48 -12.06 -25.96
N LEU A 24 0.62 -12.60 -25.43
CA LEU A 24 0.92 -12.57 -23.99
C LEU A 24 1.86 -11.42 -23.55
N PHE A 25 2.26 -10.54 -24.47
CA PHE A 25 3.11 -9.37 -24.17
C PHE A 25 2.38 -8.03 -24.31
N VAL A 26 1.07 -7.97 -24.03
CA VAL A 26 0.48 -6.69 -23.61
C VAL A 26 1.01 -6.43 -22.21
N GLY A 27 2.23 -5.90 -22.16
CA GLY A 27 2.96 -5.62 -20.95
C GLY A 27 2.09 -4.80 -20.00
N CYS A 28 1.91 -5.31 -18.79
CA CYS A 28 1.40 -4.53 -17.69
C CYS A 28 2.39 -3.37 -17.47
N ASN A 29 2.12 -2.19 -18.06
CA ASN A 29 2.95 -0.98 -17.97
C ASN A 29 2.84 -0.35 -16.56
N ALA A 30 2.91 -1.16 -15.52
CA ALA A 30 2.98 -0.73 -14.13
C ALA A 30 4.44 -0.54 -13.76
N THR A 31 4.79 0.62 -13.21
CA THR A 31 6.10 0.89 -12.60
C THR A 31 5.93 0.89 -11.09
N THR A 32 6.79 0.17 -10.37
CA THR A 32 6.83 0.29 -8.90
C THR A 32 7.48 1.63 -8.58
N VAL A 33 6.80 2.46 -7.80
CA VAL A 33 7.29 3.78 -7.37
C VAL A 33 7.67 3.79 -5.89
N LEU A 34 7.18 2.82 -5.11
CA LEU A 34 7.61 2.56 -3.74
C LEU A 34 7.60 1.05 -3.47
N LEU A 35 8.67 0.54 -2.87
CA LEU A 35 8.76 -0.82 -2.35
C LEU A 35 9.52 -0.78 -1.03
N SER A 36 8.81 -0.90 0.09
CA SER A 36 9.39 -0.98 1.42
C SER A 36 8.95 -2.27 2.11
N ASN A 37 9.88 -3.21 2.25
CA ASN A 37 9.66 -4.52 2.90
C ASN A 37 10.68 -4.81 4.01
N PHE A 38 11.50 -3.81 4.36
CA PHE A 38 12.45 -3.80 5.48
C PHE A 38 13.43 -5.00 5.53
N LYS A 39 13.57 -5.79 4.44
CA LYS A 39 14.34 -7.05 4.44
C LYS A 39 15.80 -6.85 4.81
N ASN A 40 16.38 -5.73 4.39
CA ASN A 40 17.77 -5.37 4.65
C ASN A 40 17.97 -4.59 5.95
N ASP A 41 16.90 -4.19 6.64
CA ASP A 41 16.99 -3.38 7.86
C ASP A 41 17.31 -4.22 9.09
N THR A 42 17.91 -3.61 10.11
CA THR A 42 18.28 -4.29 11.35
C THR A 42 17.13 -4.25 12.35
N ILE A 43 16.73 -5.42 12.87
CA ILE A 43 15.73 -5.51 13.94
C ILE A 43 16.19 -4.68 15.15
N GLY A 44 15.27 -3.90 15.74
CA GLY A 44 15.54 -3.00 16.86
C GLY A 44 16.00 -1.60 16.45
N SER A 45 16.27 -1.36 15.17
CA SER A 45 16.65 -0.04 14.63
C SER A 45 15.49 0.61 13.88
N PRO A 46 15.50 1.94 13.66
CA PRO A 46 14.61 2.57 12.69
C PRO A 46 14.80 1.98 11.28
N PRO A 47 13.76 1.98 10.43
CA PRO A 47 13.88 1.62 9.02
C PRO A 47 14.97 2.45 8.31
N GLY A 48 15.73 1.80 7.42
CA GLY A 48 16.70 2.49 6.59
C GLY A 48 16.01 3.50 5.66
N PRO A 49 16.59 4.68 5.41
CA PRO A 49 15.92 5.69 4.59
C PRO A 49 15.87 5.32 3.10
N VAL A 50 16.79 4.49 2.63
CA VAL A 50 16.81 4.01 1.24
C VAL A 50 16.20 2.62 1.20
N GLN A 51 15.12 2.49 0.44
CA GLN A 51 14.41 1.24 0.21
C GLN A 51 14.73 0.70 -1.20
N PRO A 52 14.40 -0.56 -1.54
CA PRO A 52 14.60 -1.08 -2.89
C PRO A 52 14.01 -0.21 -4.01
N THR A 53 12.93 0.52 -3.72
CA THR A 53 12.36 1.56 -4.59
C THR A 53 11.72 2.63 -3.73
N GLY A 54 11.98 3.90 -4.02
CA GLY A 54 11.57 5.01 -3.17
C GLY A 54 12.43 5.19 -1.93
N THR A 55 11.99 6.06 -1.04
CA THR A 55 12.64 6.28 0.26
C THR A 55 11.63 6.19 1.38
N VAL A 56 12.13 5.99 2.59
CA VAL A 56 11.33 6.04 3.81
C VAL A 56 11.90 7.09 4.74
N SER A 57 11.04 7.86 5.38
CA SER A 57 11.39 8.75 6.47
C SER A 57 10.54 8.44 7.70
N VAL A 58 11.10 8.71 8.88
CA VAL A 58 10.43 8.51 10.16
C VAL A 58 10.40 9.82 10.93
N SER A 59 9.25 10.14 11.49
CA SER A 59 9.11 11.19 12.49
C SER A 59 8.65 10.51 13.78
N PRO A 60 9.52 10.30 14.78
CA PRO A 60 9.13 9.55 15.97
C PRO A 60 8.10 10.31 16.82
N GLY A 61 8.10 11.65 16.78
CA GLY A 61 7.21 12.47 17.61
C GLY A 61 7.34 12.11 19.09
N GLY A 62 6.23 11.71 19.72
CA GLY A 62 6.16 11.18 21.08
C GLY A 62 6.37 9.67 21.23
N GLY A 63 6.78 8.99 20.16
CA GLY A 63 6.83 7.53 20.07
C GLY A 63 8.07 7.00 19.35
N SER A 64 7.93 5.89 18.64
CA SER A 64 9.03 5.23 17.92
C SER A 64 8.54 4.51 16.67
N VAL A 65 9.43 4.43 15.67
CA VAL A 65 9.29 3.57 14.50
C VAL A 65 10.49 2.65 14.46
N THR A 66 10.28 1.34 14.60
CA THR A 66 11.35 0.35 14.74
C THR A 66 11.06 -0.88 13.89
N VAL A 67 12.08 -1.42 13.24
CA VAL A 67 11.98 -2.71 12.56
C VAL A 67 11.97 -3.84 13.58
N VAL A 68 11.03 -4.77 13.44
CA VAL A 68 10.81 -5.90 14.34
C VAL A 68 10.60 -7.19 13.54
N ALA A 69 10.66 -8.34 14.23
CA ALA A 69 10.15 -9.59 13.66
C ALA A 69 8.62 -9.52 13.46
N ALA A 70 8.06 -10.48 12.72
CA ALA A 70 6.61 -10.60 12.55
C ALA A 70 5.85 -10.53 13.89
N PRO A 71 4.70 -9.81 13.95
CA PRO A 71 4.00 -9.53 15.20
C PRO A 71 3.42 -10.78 15.87
N THR A 72 3.20 -11.86 15.11
CA THR A 72 2.70 -13.15 15.60
C THR A 72 3.46 -14.31 14.93
N PRO A 73 3.56 -15.48 15.59
CA PRO A 73 4.38 -16.60 15.10
C PRO A 73 3.77 -17.36 13.91
N ASP A 74 2.49 -17.14 13.59
CA ASP A 74 1.78 -17.72 12.45
C ASP A 74 2.04 -16.99 11.13
N LEU A 75 2.62 -15.80 11.19
CA LEU A 75 3.01 -15.03 10.01
C LEU A 75 4.37 -15.49 9.46
N PRO A 76 4.62 -15.30 8.16
CA PRO A 76 5.96 -15.48 7.59
C PRO A 76 7.02 -14.70 8.37
N SER A 77 8.24 -15.25 8.44
CA SER A 77 9.37 -14.63 9.14
C SER A 77 9.95 -13.42 8.37
N ASN A 78 9.09 -12.43 8.12
CA ASN A 78 9.42 -11.14 7.54
C ASN A 78 9.79 -10.12 8.63
N LYS A 79 10.34 -8.99 8.20
CA LYS A 79 10.60 -7.83 9.05
C LYS A 79 9.49 -6.81 8.86
N TRP A 80 8.96 -6.30 9.96
CA TRP A 80 7.86 -5.34 9.96
C TRP A 80 8.34 -4.02 10.55
N ALA A 81 7.80 -2.90 10.08
CA ALA A 81 7.93 -1.64 10.79
C ALA A 81 6.83 -1.57 11.86
N ARG A 82 7.24 -1.53 13.13
CA ARG A 82 6.36 -1.23 14.27
C ARG A 82 6.33 0.27 14.50
N ILE A 83 5.15 0.86 14.42
CA ILE A 83 4.89 2.27 14.72
C ILE A 83 4.18 2.30 16.07
N SER A 84 4.82 2.89 17.07
CA SER A 84 4.32 2.91 18.45
C SER A 84 4.26 4.34 18.98
N HIS A 85 3.08 4.75 19.40
CA HIS A 85 2.77 6.05 19.98
C HIS A 85 2.14 5.80 21.37
N PRO A 86 2.96 5.70 22.43
CA PRO A 86 2.54 5.14 23.71
C PRO A 86 1.80 6.12 24.63
N THR A 87 1.80 7.42 24.33
CA THR A 87 1.17 8.44 25.17
C THR A 87 0.48 9.46 24.30
N ALA A 88 -0.76 9.82 24.64
CA ALA A 88 -1.47 10.94 24.07
C ALA A 88 -1.93 11.90 25.20
N PRO A 89 -1.90 13.22 24.99
CA PRO A 89 -1.52 13.90 23.76
C PRO A 89 0.00 14.00 23.55
N ALA A 90 0.50 13.71 22.35
CA ALA A 90 1.92 13.90 21.98
C ALA A 90 2.09 14.12 20.46
N PRO A 91 3.21 14.71 19.99
CA PRO A 91 3.47 14.86 18.56
C PRO A 91 3.40 13.51 17.83
N GLU A 92 2.80 13.50 16.65
CA GLU A 92 2.51 12.31 15.85
C GLU A 92 3.75 11.43 15.61
N THR A 93 3.55 10.11 15.61
CA THR A 93 4.57 9.14 15.21
C THR A 93 4.26 8.66 13.81
N THR A 94 5.16 8.90 12.86
CA THR A 94 4.92 8.66 11.44
C THR A 94 6.01 7.83 10.79
N LEU A 95 5.59 6.99 9.86
CA LEU A 95 6.41 6.36 8.82
C LEU A 95 5.89 6.87 7.47
N THR A 96 6.74 7.51 6.68
CA THR A 96 6.36 8.04 5.37
C THR A 96 7.21 7.40 4.29
N GLY A 97 6.57 6.87 3.24
CA GLY A 97 7.22 6.33 2.06
C GLY A 97 7.06 7.27 0.87
N ASP A 98 8.18 7.78 0.36
CA ASP A 98 8.24 8.73 -0.75
C ASP A 98 8.56 8.00 -2.05
N PHE A 99 7.86 8.38 -3.11
CA PHE A 99 7.95 7.71 -4.40
C PHE A 99 9.28 8.03 -5.10
N ASP A 100 9.86 7.02 -5.74
CA ASP A 100 10.92 7.21 -6.71
C ASP A 100 10.31 7.60 -8.07
N GLY A 101 10.68 8.76 -8.57
CA GLY A 101 10.31 9.22 -9.91
C GLY A 101 8.92 9.83 -10.02
N GLN A 102 8.01 9.16 -10.73
CA GLN A 102 6.79 9.79 -11.29
C GLN A 102 5.72 10.04 -10.22
N THR A 103 5.27 11.30 -10.12
CA THR A 103 4.18 11.74 -9.24
C THR A 103 2.99 12.30 -10.04
N GLY A 104 1.86 12.50 -9.37
CA GLY A 104 0.71 13.22 -9.91
C GLY A 104 -0.31 12.38 -10.68
N ILE A 105 -0.89 12.90 -11.77
CA ILE A 105 -1.95 12.23 -12.56
C ILE A 105 -1.57 10.80 -12.93
N GLY A 106 -2.49 9.84 -12.79
CA GLY A 106 -2.26 8.44 -13.11
C GLY A 106 -3.12 7.48 -12.29
N ASN A 107 -2.93 6.19 -12.53
CA ASN A 107 -3.57 5.14 -11.76
C ASN A 107 -2.53 4.51 -10.82
N TYR A 108 -2.73 4.66 -9.52
CA TYR A 108 -1.87 4.10 -8.49
C TYR A 108 -2.53 2.92 -7.81
N SER A 109 -1.74 1.94 -7.40
CA SER A 109 -2.19 0.86 -6.53
C SER A 109 -1.24 0.76 -5.35
N LEU A 110 -1.76 1.04 -4.15
CA LEU A 110 -1.12 0.75 -2.88
C LEU A 110 -1.55 -0.65 -2.44
N LEU A 111 -0.58 -1.46 -2.05
CA LEU A 111 -0.76 -2.68 -1.27
C LEU A 111 0.10 -2.55 -0.01
N ALA A 112 -0.47 -2.87 1.15
CA ALA A 112 0.27 -2.92 2.41
C ALA A 112 -0.28 -4.03 3.31
N SER A 113 0.60 -4.82 3.90
CA SER A 113 0.24 -5.76 4.97
C SER A 113 0.21 -4.99 6.29
N MET A 114 -0.89 -5.14 7.04
CA MET A 114 -1.11 -4.43 8.29
C MET A 114 -1.46 -5.42 9.41
N PHE A 115 -1.01 -5.11 10.62
CA PHE A 115 -1.42 -5.79 11.85
C PHE A 115 -1.73 -4.73 12.90
N ILE A 116 -2.95 -4.76 13.43
CA ILE A 116 -3.40 -3.78 14.42
C ILE A 116 -3.85 -4.54 15.68
N PRO A 117 -3.10 -4.43 16.80
CA PRO A 117 -3.47 -4.98 18.10
C PRO A 117 -4.84 -4.51 18.60
N ALA A 118 -5.51 -5.32 19.42
CA ALA A 118 -6.83 -4.98 19.98
C ALA A 118 -6.84 -3.73 20.89
N ASP A 119 -5.71 -3.38 21.50
CA ASP A 119 -5.57 -2.21 22.38
C ASP A 119 -5.18 -0.92 21.64
N ALA A 120 -4.93 -0.99 20.33
CA ALA A 120 -4.56 0.19 19.54
C ALA A 120 -5.78 1.10 19.30
N GLY A 121 -5.59 2.40 19.52
CA GLY A 121 -6.51 3.46 19.13
C GLY A 121 -6.66 3.62 17.61
N VAL A 122 -6.82 4.86 17.15
CA VAL A 122 -6.95 5.16 15.71
C VAL A 122 -5.59 5.07 15.04
N VAL A 123 -5.53 4.29 13.96
CA VAL A 123 -4.36 4.18 13.07
C VAL A 123 -4.74 4.78 11.72
N THR A 124 -3.88 5.61 11.15
CA THR A 124 -4.21 6.33 9.92
C THR A 124 -3.22 6.01 8.81
N VAL A 125 -3.76 5.80 7.61
CA VAL A 125 -3.02 5.76 6.34
C VAL A 125 -3.42 6.99 5.53
N GLN A 126 -2.44 7.80 5.17
CA GLN A 126 -2.64 9.11 4.56
C GLN A 126 -1.88 9.22 3.25
N PHE A 127 -2.49 9.89 2.28
CA PHE A 127 -1.97 10.09 0.94
C PHE A 127 -1.56 11.57 0.80
N GLU A 128 -0.31 11.78 0.40
CA GLU A 128 0.30 13.10 0.47
C GLU A 128 0.97 13.52 -0.83
N THR A 129 1.15 14.83 -0.96
CA THR A 129 1.99 15.41 -1.99
C THR A 129 3.47 15.14 -1.72
N LEU A 130 4.26 15.00 -2.79
CA LEU A 130 5.72 15.08 -2.73
C LEU A 130 6.17 16.27 -3.57
N VAL A 131 6.27 17.44 -2.95
CA VAL A 131 6.71 18.68 -3.60
C VAL A 131 7.89 19.23 -2.82
N SER A 132 9.11 18.84 -3.19
CA SER A 132 10.30 19.45 -2.58
C SER A 132 10.46 20.91 -3.05
N PRO A 133 10.74 21.89 -2.16
CA PRO A 133 11.09 21.76 -0.74
C PRO A 133 9.90 21.97 0.24
N GLN A 134 8.66 21.96 -0.24
CA GLN A 134 7.47 22.15 0.60
C GLN A 134 7.18 20.93 1.48
N PRO A 135 6.53 21.13 2.65
CA PRO A 135 6.06 20.01 3.44
C PRO A 135 5.04 19.20 2.65
N HIS A 136 4.94 17.91 2.99
CA HIS A 136 3.89 17.06 2.49
C HIS A 136 2.53 17.62 2.92
N LEU A 137 1.60 17.68 1.98
CA LEU A 137 0.23 18.10 2.22
C LEU A 137 -0.69 16.90 2.01
N SER A 138 -1.54 16.63 3.00
CA SER A 138 -2.58 15.60 2.92
C SER A 138 -3.68 16.00 1.96
N PHE A 139 -4.21 15.04 1.21
CA PHE A 139 -5.42 15.22 0.42
C PHE A 139 -6.46 14.12 0.64
N PHE A 140 -6.09 13.05 1.34
CA PHE A 140 -6.94 11.88 1.58
C PHE A 140 -6.36 11.03 2.72
N HIS A 141 -7.21 10.56 3.63
CA HIS A 141 -6.80 9.61 4.66
C HIS A 141 -7.87 8.57 5.02
N ILE A 142 -7.37 7.45 5.51
CA ILE A 142 -8.12 6.25 5.90
C ILE A 142 -7.78 5.98 7.36
N ASP A 143 -8.80 5.96 8.21
CA ASP A 143 -8.66 5.68 9.64
C ASP A 143 -9.18 4.29 9.96
N PHE A 144 -8.35 3.48 10.59
CA PHE A 144 -8.70 2.19 11.18
C PHE A 144 -9.17 2.42 12.61
N MET A 145 -10.47 2.32 12.83
CA MET A 145 -11.11 2.68 14.09
C MET A 145 -10.96 1.56 15.13
N PRO A 146 -10.95 1.87 16.45
CA PRO A 146 -10.93 0.89 17.55
C PRO A 146 -11.94 -0.25 17.40
N GLU A 147 -13.12 0.04 16.87
CA GLU A 147 -14.22 -0.91 16.73
C GLU A 147 -14.02 -1.92 15.57
N GLY A 148 -12.96 -1.77 14.77
CA GLY A 148 -12.64 -2.66 13.66
C GLY A 148 -13.30 -2.29 12.34
N ASP A 149 -13.93 -1.12 12.24
CA ASP A 149 -14.41 -0.53 10.98
C ASP A 149 -13.45 0.57 10.47
N VAL A 150 -13.61 0.97 9.22
CA VAL A 150 -12.75 1.97 8.59
C VAL A 150 -13.52 3.24 8.29
N ARG A 151 -12.96 4.40 8.67
CA ARG A 151 -13.50 5.74 8.41
C ARG A 151 -12.67 6.46 7.34
N ILE A 152 -13.32 7.28 6.53
CA ILE A 152 -12.70 8.06 5.45
C ILE A 152 -12.72 9.55 5.77
N ASP A 153 -11.58 10.25 5.64
CA ASP A 153 -11.44 11.72 5.72
C ASP A 153 -12.14 12.36 6.94
N ASP A 154 -12.06 11.73 8.12
CA ASP A 154 -12.79 12.14 9.34
C ASP A 154 -14.32 12.26 9.18
N GLY A 155 -14.87 11.78 8.07
CA GLY A 155 -16.27 11.89 7.72
C GLY A 155 -17.17 10.88 8.43
N ALA A 156 -18.47 10.96 8.14
CA ALA A 156 -19.46 10.01 8.65
C ALA A 156 -19.43 8.65 7.93
N VAL A 157 -18.74 8.56 6.79
CA VAL A 157 -18.65 7.32 6.01
C VAL A 157 -17.75 6.33 6.74
N ARG A 158 -18.35 5.19 7.11
CA ARG A 158 -17.68 4.02 7.68
C ARG A 158 -17.97 2.81 6.82
N PHE A 159 -16.97 1.96 6.60
CA PHE A 159 -17.12 0.75 5.79
C PHE A 159 -16.20 -0.37 6.25
N GLY A 160 -16.53 -1.57 5.78
CA GLY A 160 -15.71 -2.76 5.95
C GLY A 160 -15.53 -3.18 7.40
N HIS A 161 -14.73 -4.22 7.56
CA HIS A 161 -14.28 -4.74 8.83
C HIS A 161 -12.85 -5.22 8.67
N PHE A 162 -12.00 -4.96 9.67
CA PHE A 162 -10.68 -5.57 9.79
C PHE A 162 -10.55 -6.26 11.15
N PRO A 163 -9.81 -7.37 11.22
CA PRO A 163 -9.62 -8.09 12.46
C PRO A 163 -8.51 -7.43 13.28
N ARG A 164 -8.70 -7.42 14.60
CA ARG A 164 -7.64 -7.12 15.55
C ARG A 164 -6.79 -8.36 15.80
N ASP A 165 -5.53 -8.15 16.13
CA ASP A 165 -4.55 -9.21 16.43
C ASP A 165 -4.34 -10.23 15.29
N LYS A 166 -4.65 -9.84 14.05
CA LYS A 166 -4.41 -10.64 12.85
C LYS A 166 -3.88 -9.74 11.73
N SER A 167 -3.09 -10.32 10.83
CA SER A 167 -2.66 -9.58 9.64
C SER A 167 -3.77 -9.50 8.61
N PHE A 168 -3.91 -8.36 7.97
CA PHE A 168 -4.75 -8.17 6.79
C PHE A 168 -4.02 -7.31 5.76
N VAL A 169 -4.57 -7.21 4.55
CA VAL A 169 -4.04 -6.39 3.47
C VAL A 169 -4.97 -5.21 3.21
N LEU A 170 -4.40 -4.01 3.22
CA LEU A 170 -5.02 -2.81 2.67
C LEU A 170 -4.62 -2.71 1.20
N GLN A 171 -5.61 -2.67 0.31
CA GLN A 171 -5.43 -2.30 -1.08
C GLN A 171 -6.14 -0.99 -1.37
N VAL A 172 -5.47 -0.04 -2.02
CA VAL A 172 -6.08 1.20 -2.52
C VAL A 172 -5.71 1.41 -3.98
N ASN A 173 -6.72 1.44 -4.86
CA ASN A 173 -6.54 1.89 -6.24
C ASN A 173 -6.96 3.35 -6.35
N LEU A 174 -6.00 4.25 -6.56
CA LEU A 174 -6.24 5.68 -6.68
C LEU A 174 -6.12 6.10 -8.15
N ASN A 175 -7.23 6.51 -8.75
CA ASN A 175 -7.28 7.04 -10.10
C ASN A 175 -7.34 8.57 -10.05
N ILE A 176 -6.29 9.23 -10.54
CA ILE A 176 -6.16 10.69 -10.53
C ILE A 176 -6.15 11.15 -11.98
N THR A 177 -7.13 11.97 -12.34
CA THR A 177 -7.23 12.60 -13.66
C THR A 177 -7.03 14.11 -13.57
N GLN A 178 -7.12 14.78 -14.72
CA GLN A 178 -7.09 16.24 -14.76
C GLN A 178 -8.30 16.88 -14.09
N THR A 179 -9.43 16.18 -13.87
CA THR A 179 -10.67 16.80 -13.34
C THR A 179 -11.31 16.04 -12.19
N THR A 180 -10.83 14.84 -11.88
CA THR A 180 -11.37 13.99 -10.81
C THR A 180 -10.23 13.23 -10.13
N ALA A 181 -10.46 12.80 -8.89
CA ALA A 181 -9.65 11.79 -8.24
C ALA A 181 -10.59 10.88 -7.43
N THR A 182 -10.42 9.57 -7.56
CA THR A 182 -11.28 8.56 -6.94
C THR A 182 -10.43 7.45 -6.36
N ALA A 183 -10.72 7.05 -5.13
CA ALA A 183 -10.04 5.96 -4.43
C ALA A 183 -11.01 4.77 -4.27
N GLU A 184 -10.62 3.61 -4.79
CA GLU A 184 -11.23 2.32 -4.47
C GLU A 184 -10.40 1.66 -3.37
N ILE A 185 -10.99 1.43 -2.20
CA ILE A 185 -10.33 0.83 -1.05
C ILE A 185 -10.91 -0.56 -0.83
N THR A 186 -10.04 -1.55 -0.64
CA THR A 186 -10.43 -2.93 -0.35
C THR A 186 -9.61 -3.47 0.82
N LEU A 187 -10.29 -4.19 1.72
CA LEU A 187 -9.66 -4.93 2.81
C LEU A 187 -9.70 -6.42 2.48
N LEU A 188 -8.55 -7.09 2.59
CA LEU A 188 -8.38 -8.48 2.17
C LEU A 188 -7.65 -9.33 3.22
N GLY A 189 -7.99 -10.61 3.29
CA GLY A 189 -7.26 -11.59 4.12
C GLY A 189 -7.54 -11.48 5.61
N GLY A 190 -7.17 -12.50 6.38
CA GLY A 190 -7.22 -12.47 7.84
C GLY A 190 -8.61 -12.37 8.49
N GLU A 191 -9.71 -12.47 7.72
CA GLU A 191 -11.11 -12.12 8.06
C GLU A 191 -11.49 -10.65 7.80
N ALA A 192 -10.57 -9.84 7.28
CA ALA A 192 -10.88 -8.51 6.78
C ALA A 192 -11.80 -8.60 5.55
N SER A 193 -12.73 -7.67 5.46
CA SER A 193 -13.69 -7.61 4.38
C SER A 193 -14.21 -6.20 4.16
N GLY A 194 -14.69 -5.93 2.95
CA GLY A 194 -15.28 -4.65 2.58
C GLY A 194 -14.52 -3.97 1.46
N ASN A 195 -15.28 -3.27 0.65
CA ASN A 195 -14.77 -2.38 -0.38
C ASN A 195 -15.63 -1.11 -0.40
N ILE A 196 -15.01 0.01 -0.78
CA ILE A 196 -15.72 1.26 -1.04
C ILE A 196 -14.99 2.04 -2.12
N THR A 197 -15.75 2.79 -2.89
CA THR A 197 -15.22 3.80 -3.81
C THR A 197 -15.63 5.17 -3.30
N VAL A 198 -14.64 6.06 -3.14
CA VAL A 198 -14.85 7.44 -2.66
C VAL A 198 -14.21 8.43 -3.61
N ASP A 199 -14.91 9.52 -3.88
CA ASP A 199 -14.36 10.65 -4.61
C ASP A 199 -13.57 11.54 -3.67
N ILE A 200 -12.35 11.90 -4.08
CA ILE A 200 -11.55 12.89 -3.37
C ILE A 200 -12.23 14.25 -3.55
N GLN A 201 -12.39 15.00 -2.44
CA GLN A 201 -13.13 16.25 -2.47
C GLN A 201 -12.50 17.26 -3.45
N PRO A 202 -13.29 18.01 -4.24
CA PRO A 202 -12.76 18.84 -5.32
C PRO A 202 -11.68 19.85 -4.90
N GLN A 203 -11.74 20.37 -3.67
CA GLN A 203 -10.74 21.32 -3.17
C GLN A 203 -9.35 20.69 -2.97
N PHE A 204 -9.26 19.37 -2.84
CA PHE A 204 -8.00 18.65 -2.68
C PHE A 204 -7.44 18.10 -4.00
N LEU A 205 -8.15 18.30 -5.12
CA LEU A 205 -7.74 17.75 -6.42
C LEU A 205 -6.38 18.28 -6.90
N THR A 206 -6.03 19.53 -6.59
CA THR A 206 -4.69 20.09 -6.89
C THR A 206 -3.59 19.32 -6.17
N LEU A 207 -3.82 18.95 -4.91
CA LEU A 207 -2.88 18.16 -4.11
C LEU A 207 -2.84 16.70 -4.60
N ALA A 208 -3.98 16.09 -4.91
CA ALA A 208 -4.02 14.75 -5.48
C ALA A 208 -3.19 14.64 -6.77
N ARG A 209 -3.22 15.66 -7.64
CA ARG A 209 -2.36 15.74 -8.84
C ARG A 209 -0.86 15.92 -8.56
N GLN A 210 -0.46 15.96 -7.30
CA GLN A 210 0.92 15.96 -6.83
C GLN A 210 1.22 14.75 -5.93
N PHE A 211 0.33 13.75 -5.92
CA PHE A 211 0.50 12.53 -5.12
C PHE A 211 1.87 11.91 -5.34
N GLY A 212 2.58 11.71 -4.24
CA GLY A 212 3.96 11.25 -4.27
C GLY A 212 4.45 10.59 -3.00
N ALA A 213 3.61 10.49 -1.96
CA ALA A 213 3.98 9.85 -0.71
C ALA A 213 2.77 9.19 -0.03
N VAL A 214 3.03 8.12 0.71
CA VAL A 214 2.07 7.48 1.62
C VAL A 214 2.61 7.52 3.05
N LYS A 215 1.76 7.89 4.00
CA LYS A 215 2.12 8.04 5.41
C LYS A 215 1.28 7.10 6.28
N PHE A 216 1.93 6.39 7.17
CA PHE A 216 1.33 5.55 8.21
C PHE A 216 1.61 6.21 9.55
N TRP A 217 0.57 6.51 10.34
CA TRP A 217 0.75 7.27 11.58
C TRP A 217 -0.32 7.01 12.62
N VAL A 218 -0.02 7.46 13.85
CA VAL A 218 -0.97 7.59 14.95
C VAL A 218 -1.11 9.06 15.29
N GLY A 219 -2.35 9.53 15.38
CA GLY A 219 -2.64 10.94 15.59
C GLY A 219 -2.41 11.45 17.00
N PHE A 220 -2.25 12.77 17.12
CA PHE A 220 -1.90 13.47 18.36
C PHE A 220 -2.76 13.09 19.58
N GLN A 221 -4.05 12.80 19.36
CA GLN A 221 -5.02 12.47 20.42
C GLN A 221 -5.13 10.96 20.70
N HIS A 222 -4.32 10.13 20.04
CA HIS A 222 -4.49 8.68 20.05
C HIS A 222 -3.23 7.97 20.55
N GLN A 223 -3.43 6.94 21.35
CA GLN A 223 -2.40 5.97 21.68
C GLN A 223 -2.62 4.73 20.81
N ALA A 224 -1.58 4.26 20.14
CA ALA A 224 -1.63 3.02 19.38
C ALA A 224 -0.24 2.46 19.16
N THR A 225 -0.18 1.15 18.99
CA THR A 225 0.95 0.48 18.33
C THR A 225 0.37 -0.32 17.18
N PHE A 226 0.98 -0.26 16.00
CA PHE A 226 0.59 -1.10 14.87
C PHE A 226 1.81 -1.44 14.02
N PHE A 227 1.62 -2.37 13.09
CA PHE A 227 2.69 -2.91 12.27
C PHE A 227 2.33 -2.85 10.81
N VAL A 228 3.32 -2.56 9.98
CA VAL A 228 3.20 -2.50 8.53
C VAL A 228 4.39 -3.21 7.88
N ASP A 229 4.12 -3.97 6.82
CA ASP A 229 5.08 -4.66 5.96
C ASP A 229 4.60 -4.63 4.50
N ASP A 230 5.51 -4.91 3.55
CA ASP A 230 5.26 -4.98 2.11
C ASP A 230 4.47 -3.77 1.59
N VAL A 231 4.93 -2.55 1.91
CA VAL A 231 4.36 -1.32 1.36
C VAL A 231 4.81 -1.19 -0.10
N ILE A 232 3.88 -1.46 -1.01
CA ILE A 232 4.12 -1.46 -2.44
C ILE A 232 3.19 -0.45 -3.08
N VAL A 233 3.76 0.51 -3.80
CA VAL A 233 2.99 1.40 -4.67
C VAL A 233 3.43 1.20 -6.09
N THR A 234 2.46 0.91 -6.95
CA THR A 234 2.66 0.85 -8.41
C THR A 234 1.88 1.96 -9.10
N ARG A 235 2.42 2.46 -10.21
CA ARG A 235 1.78 3.44 -11.09
C ARG A 235 1.62 2.83 -12.48
N LYS A 236 0.39 2.78 -12.98
CA LYS A 236 0.09 2.44 -14.38
C LYS A 236 0.02 3.72 -15.21
N LYS A 237 0.66 3.69 -16.37
CA LYS A 237 0.56 4.75 -17.39
C LYS A 237 -0.82 4.77 -18.04
#